data_AF-A0A8H5ITC9-F1
#
_entry.id   AF-A0A8H5ITC9-F1
#
_cell.length_a   1.000
_cell.length_b   1.000
_cell.length_c   1.000
_cell.angle_alpha   90.00
_cell.angle_beta   90.00
_cell.angle_gamma   90.00
#
_symmetry.space_group_name_H-M   'P 1'
#
loop_
_entity.id
_entity.type
_entity.pdbx_description
1 polymer ?
#
loop_
_entity_poly.entity_id
_entity_poly.type
_entity_poly.pdbx_seq_one_letter_code
_entity_poly.pdbx_strand_id
1 'polypeptide(L)'
;MFVYEGRLNWGSSARDETAAIILPSGTMRTGDLVFILSQWTRDSGGNKKAPLSQKITIDKVTKTVNGDDTFTVKPGYYRWNMTSRDNYDKLDFILSTDTTTSTSRMEFKRVWKPANSRSNETGKIWVSKLNWPVMADNEFCLFIAPEGFGEGKPFLSMWQWSYDKNLKERVPIFRVGKQSIGTLDSNSAWFTCQLDSGYRVTCAWEKTTNVLNIFMKGPEGEQEVGAFKLFANTKPHDDAPDEVAELKRKIKELTDDLTAEKAKTASLTAKLAQAQTACQAEKTQKDNEIVRLTANISQLERDKAELQTKLDQALRDKGDQGQKDAKITEQAARIAGLEKKLQSRPELLFCTWFRSRITQGYNPGNQYLLQLTNAGNYEGKPPVSINPTWEVYAVDSSNDAVILMSSSSGYIIWSKGHQKNAQASKHDLSDPAAHWVLEGMKRDSPHMNKVVKIRNVKDGTYLDVKNAHAADDTAIITHNGNSGSSQKFELYLTWQY
;
A
#
# COMPACT_ATOMS: atom_id res chain seq x y z
N MET A 1 -26.47 70.13 1.70
CA MET A 1 -27.78 70.12 0.97
C MET A 1 -27.87 71.27 -0.03
N PHE A 2 -28.79 71.24 -0.99
CA PHE A 2 -29.23 72.39 -1.78
C PHE A 2 -30.72 72.61 -1.51
N VAL A 3 -31.17 73.87 -1.40
CA VAL A 3 -32.58 74.20 -1.21
C VAL A 3 -33.05 75.00 -2.41
N TYR A 4 -34.16 74.56 -2.98
CA TYR A 4 -34.80 75.20 -4.13
C TYR A 4 -36.19 75.69 -3.73
N GLU A 5 -36.54 76.88 -4.23
CA GLU A 5 -37.86 77.49 -4.09
C GLU A 5 -38.57 77.46 -5.44
N GLY A 6 -39.85 77.13 -5.43
CA GLY A 6 -40.69 77.15 -6.62
C GLY A 6 -42.17 77.22 -6.27
N ARG A 7 -43.01 77.02 -7.28
CA ARG A 7 -44.47 77.12 -7.17
C ARG A 7 -45.13 75.83 -7.63
N LEU A 8 -45.81 75.15 -6.71
CA LEU A 8 -46.57 73.95 -7.01
C LEU A 8 -47.87 74.29 -7.73
N ASN A 9 -48.00 73.75 -8.93
CA ASN A 9 -49.19 73.86 -9.76
C ASN A 9 -49.64 72.47 -10.22
N TRP A 10 -50.88 72.11 -9.92
CA TRP A 10 -51.48 70.84 -10.33
C TRP A 10 -53.00 70.97 -10.40
N GLY A 11 -53.51 71.26 -11.60
CA GLY A 11 -54.95 71.40 -11.87
C GLY A 11 -55.66 72.33 -10.88
N SER A 12 -56.74 71.86 -10.27
CA SER A 12 -57.44 72.54 -9.19
C SER A 12 -56.89 72.22 -7.80
N SER A 13 -56.05 71.19 -7.66
CA SER A 13 -55.58 70.69 -6.37
C SER A 13 -54.45 71.53 -5.76
N ALA A 14 -53.56 72.06 -6.61
CA ALA A 14 -52.54 73.04 -6.20
C ALA A 14 -52.53 74.19 -7.20
N ARG A 15 -52.69 75.41 -6.70
CA ARG A 15 -52.66 76.63 -7.51
C ARG A 15 -51.66 77.59 -6.89
N ASP A 16 -50.52 77.71 -7.53
CA ASP A 16 -49.49 78.67 -7.14
C ASP A 16 -49.14 78.58 -5.64
N GLU A 17 -48.92 77.37 -5.13
CA GLU A 17 -48.55 77.15 -3.73
C GLU A 17 -47.03 77.15 -3.58
N THR A 18 -46.51 77.81 -2.55
CA THR A 18 -45.07 77.82 -2.25
C THR A 18 -44.57 76.39 -2.04
N ALA A 19 -43.48 76.04 -2.70
CA ALA A 19 -42.88 74.73 -2.61
C ALA A 19 -41.36 74.82 -2.44
N ALA A 20 -40.84 73.90 -1.63
CA ALA A 20 -39.42 73.67 -1.45
C ALA A 20 -39.03 72.28 -1.94
N ILE A 21 -37.93 72.21 -2.69
CA ILE A 21 -37.23 70.95 -2.98
C ILE A 21 -35.87 71.01 -2.28
N ILE A 22 -35.57 70.00 -1.47
CA ILE A 22 -34.29 69.90 -0.78
C ILE A 22 -33.57 68.67 -1.30
N LEU A 23 -32.39 68.89 -1.87
CA LEU A 23 -31.50 67.86 -2.40
C LEU A 23 -30.24 67.75 -1.53
N PRO A 24 -29.52 66.62 -1.55
CA PRO A 24 -28.12 66.59 -1.11
C PRO A 24 -27.28 67.64 -1.85
N SER A 25 -26.19 68.08 -1.26
CA SER A 25 -25.25 68.96 -1.95
C SER A 25 -24.33 68.14 -2.84
N GLY A 26 -24.35 68.39 -4.14
CA GLY A 26 -23.53 67.68 -5.12
C GLY A 26 -24.37 67.16 -6.29
N THR A 27 -23.75 66.29 -7.08
CA THR A 27 -24.40 65.55 -8.17
C THR A 27 -25.30 64.46 -7.59
N MET A 28 -26.52 64.35 -8.10
CA MET A 28 -27.49 63.36 -7.63
C MET A 28 -27.08 61.93 -7.97
N ARG A 29 -27.38 61.02 -7.05
CA ARG A 29 -27.12 59.58 -7.15
C ARG A 29 -28.41 58.81 -6.87
N THR A 30 -28.53 57.63 -7.46
CA THR A 30 -29.56 56.67 -7.04
C THR A 30 -29.39 56.37 -5.54
N GLY A 31 -30.50 56.36 -4.80
CA GLY A 31 -30.50 56.17 -3.35
C GLY A 31 -30.51 57.46 -2.53
N ASP A 32 -30.18 58.61 -3.14
CA ASP A 32 -30.22 59.90 -2.44
C ASP A 32 -31.64 60.23 -1.95
N LEU A 33 -31.72 60.90 -0.80
CA LEU A 33 -32.99 61.38 -0.23
C LEU A 33 -33.29 62.78 -0.74
N VAL A 34 -34.48 62.95 -1.29
CA VAL A 34 -35.05 64.24 -1.70
C VAL A 34 -36.28 64.53 -0.86
N PHE A 35 -36.43 65.81 -0.50
CA PHE A 35 -37.61 66.29 0.20
C PHE A 35 -38.40 67.22 -0.71
N ILE A 36 -39.69 66.92 -0.89
CA ILE A 36 -40.64 67.76 -1.64
C ILE A 36 -41.67 68.26 -0.62
N LEU A 37 -41.62 69.55 -0.33
CA LEU A 37 -42.36 70.18 0.75
C LEU A 37 -43.23 71.31 0.20
N SER A 38 -44.53 71.26 0.40
CA SER A 38 -45.49 72.28 0.00
C SER A 38 -46.82 72.02 0.73
N GLN A 39 -47.92 72.48 0.15
CA GLN A 39 -49.28 72.19 0.56
C GLN A 39 -50.19 72.11 -0.68
N TRP A 40 -51.31 71.43 -0.54
CA TRP A 40 -52.38 71.48 -1.52
C TRP A 40 -53.24 72.73 -1.29
N THR A 41 -53.70 73.37 -2.36
CA THR A 41 -54.81 74.33 -2.23
C THR A 41 -56.07 73.59 -1.79
N ARG A 42 -56.31 72.41 -2.39
CA ARG A 42 -57.34 71.45 -2.01
C ARG A 42 -56.89 70.03 -2.40
N ASP A 43 -56.84 69.10 -1.46
CA ASP A 43 -56.49 67.72 -1.78
C ASP A 43 -57.65 66.95 -2.44
N SER A 44 -57.42 65.69 -2.80
CA SER A 44 -58.44 64.82 -3.41
C SER A 44 -59.62 64.48 -2.47
N GLY A 45 -59.43 64.62 -1.16
CA GLY A 45 -60.48 64.48 -0.15
C GLY A 45 -61.28 65.78 0.07
N GLY A 46 -60.92 66.85 -0.62
CA GLY A 46 -61.56 68.16 -0.48
C GLY A 46 -60.98 69.01 0.66
N ASN A 47 -59.97 68.55 1.39
CA ASN A 47 -59.35 69.28 2.48
C ASN A 47 -58.55 70.44 1.94
N LYS A 48 -58.80 71.65 2.45
CA LYS A 48 -58.04 72.84 2.08
C LYS A 48 -56.70 72.84 2.79
N LYS A 49 -55.65 73.35 2.11
CA LYS A 49 -54.35 73.57 2.72
C LYS A 49 -53.74 72.30 3.35
N ALA A 50 -54.07 71.11 2.83
CA ALA A 50 -53.49 69.87 3.33
C ALA A 50 -51.96 69.87 3.10
N PRO A 51 -51.14 69.44 4.08
CA PRO A 51 -49.68 69.43 3.92
C PRO A 51 -49.26 68.44 2.84
N LEU A 52 -48.29 68.84 2.02
CA LEU A 52 -47.57 67.96 1.12
C LEU A 52 -46.12 67.89 1.60
N SER A 53 -45.79 66.88 2.40
CA SER A 53 -44.43 66.73 2.94
C SER A 53 -43.93 65.33 2.65
N GLN A 54 -43.12 65.21 1.60
CA GLN A 54 -42.62 63.93 1.12
C GLN A 54 -41.12 63.81 1.33
N LYS A 55 -40.70 62.66 1.84
CA LYS A 55 -39.31 62.20 1.89
C LYS A 55 -39.21 61.02 0.94
N ILE A 56 -38.51 61.18 -0.17
CA ILE A 56 -38.49 60.20 -1.25
C ILE A 56 -37.04 59.87 -1.63
N THR A 57 -36.80 58.63 -2.02
CA THR A 57 -35.52 58.17 -2.54
C THR A 57 -35.48 58.33 -4.06
N ILE A 58 -34.37 58.86 -4.59
CA ILE A 58 -34.07 58.84 -6.01
C ILE A 58 -33.94 57.40 -6.48
N ASP A 59 -34.71 57.04 -7.51
CA ASP A 59 -34.71 55.72 -8.10
C ASP A 59 -33.66 55.61 -9.22
N LYS A 60 -33.65 56.60 -10.12
CA LYS A 60 -32.77 56.59 -11.28
C LYS A 60 -32.21 57.99 -11.53
N VAL A 61 -30.93 58.04 -11.90
CA VAL A 61 -30.27 59.24 -12.42
C VAL A 61 -29.78 58.93 -13.83
N THR A 62 -30.01 59.86 -14.75
CA THR A 62 -29.61 59.82 -16.15
C THR A 62 -29.07 61.18 -16.56
N LYS A 63 -28.41 61.26 -17.70
CA LYS A 63 -27.94 62.54 -18.26
C LYS A 63 -28.71 62.91 -19.52
N THR A 64 -29.01 64.19 -19.67
CA THR A 64 -29.46 64.74 -20.95
C THR A 64 -28.31 64.82 -21.95
N VAL A 65 -28.61 65.10 -23.21
CA VAL A 65 -27.60 65.33 -24.26
C VAL A 65 -26.65 66.49 -23.92
N ASN A 66 -27.09 67.45 -23.10
CA ASN A 66 -26.29 68.60 -22.68
C ASN A 66 -25.51 68.34 -21.37
N GLY A 67 -25.59 67.11 -20.83
CA GLY A 67 -24.88 66.71 -19.62
C GLY A 67 -25.60 67.00 -18.30
N ASP A 68 -26.78 67.63 -18.35
CA ASP A 68 -27.65 67.89 -17.20
C ASP A 68 -28.14 66.58 -16.57
N ASP A 69 -28.32 66.56 -15.25
CA ASP A 69 -28.78 65.38 -14.53
C ASP A 69 -30.30 65.34 -14.48
N THR A 70 -30.89 64.31 -15.08
CA THR A 70 -32.31 63.99 -14.95
C THR A 70 -32.47 62.85 -13.96
N PHE A 71 -33.24 63.09 -12.90
CA PHE A 71 -33.47 62.12 -11.85
C PHE A 71 -34.95 61.93 -11.57
N THR A 72 -35.32 60.67 -11.38
CA THR A 72 -36.70 60.23 -11.13
C THR A 72 -36.77 59.61 -9.75
N VAL A 73 -37.85 59.89 -9.04
CA VAL A 73 -38.11 59.28 -7.72
C VAL A 73 -38.87 57.96 -7.87
N LYS A 74 -38.82 57.11 -6.84
CA LYS A 74 -39.54 55.83 -6.84
C LYS A 74 -41.03 55.99 -7.16
N PRO A 75 -41.64 55.02 -7.87
CA PRO A 75 -43.03 55.12 -8.29
C PRO A 75 -44.00 55.14 -7.09
N GLY A 76 -44.85 56.16 -7.04
CA GLY A 76 -46.00 56.29 -6.14
C GLY A 76 -47.32 56.56 -6.90
N TYR A 77 -48.25 57.33 -6.35
CA TYR A 77 -49.39 57.84 -7.13
C TYR A 77 -48.93 58.95 -8.10
N TYR A 78 -48.14 59.90 -7.58
CA TYR A 78 -47.50 60.94 -8.39
C TYR A 78 -46.13 60.47 -8.90
N ARG A 79 -45.76 60.95 -10.08
CA ARG A 79 -44.42 60.84 -10.69
C ARG A 79 -43.80 62.22 -10.62
N TRP A 80 -42.59 62.29 -10.05
CA TRP A 80 -41.82 63.52 -9.95
C TRP A 80 -40.52 63.34 -10.73
N ASN A 81 -40.43 64.01 -11.88
CA ASN A 81 -39.24 64.00 -12.72
C ASN A 81 -38.55 65.36 -12.61
N MET A 82 -37.27 65.34 -12.26
CA MET A 82 -36.48 66.54 -12.06
C MET A 82 -35.29 66.53 -13.02
N THR A 83 -35.04 67.64 -13.68
CA THR A 83 -33.82 67.84 -14.48
C THR A 83 -33.08 69.05 -13.95
N SER A 84 -31.82 68.87 -13.57
CA SER A 84 -30.98 70.01 -13.20
C SER A 84 -30.71 70.88 -14.42
N ARG A 85 -30.58 72.18 -14.21
CA ARG A 85 -30.11 73.13 -15.23
C ARG A 85 -29.11 74.09 -14.62
N ASP A 86 -28.31 74.71 -15.48
CA ASP A 86 -27.39 75.80 -15.11
C ASP A 86 -26.48 75.38 -13.92
N ASN A 87 -25.85 74.21 -13.98
CA ASN A 87 -25.04 73.65 -12.88
C ASN A 87 -25.79 73.59 -11.54
N TYR A 88 -27.01 73.02 -11.58
CA TYR A 88 -27.91 72.91 -10.43
C TYR A 88 -28.39 74.26 -9.85
N ASP A 89 -28.26 75.38 -10.56
CA ASP A 89 -28.91 76.62 -10.12
C ASP A 89 -30.43 76.59 -10.30
N LYS A 90 -30.93 75.69 -11.16
CA LYS A 90 -32.36 75.48 -11.38
C LYS A 90 -32.70 73.99 -11.47
N LEU A 91 -33.95 73.67 -11.20
CA LEU A 91 -34.56 72.38 -11.51
C LEU A 91 -35.80 72.61 -12.36
N ASP A 92 -35.85 71.92 -13.51
CA ASP A 92 -37.11 71.68 -14.21
C ASP A 92 -37.81 70.52 -13.55
N PHE A 93 -39.03 70.75 -13.10
CA PHE A 93 -39.80 69.80 -12.33
C PHE A 93 -41.08 69.46 -13.06
N ILE A 94 -41.27 68.17 -13.36
CA ILE A 94 -42.44 67.65 -14.04
C ILE A 94 -43.19 66.74 -13.09
N LEU A 95 -44.42 67.16 -12.76
CA LEU A 95 -45.38 66.35 -12.02
C LEU A 95 -46.33 65.67 -13.01
N SER A 96 -46.53 64.37 -12.85
CA SER A 96 -47.53 63.59 -13.58
C SER A 96 -48.11 62.46 -12.72
N THR A 97 -49.07 61.71 -13.28
CA THR A 97 -49.66 60.51 -12.67
C THR A 97 -49.87 59.48 -13.78
N ASP A 98 -49.91 58.20 -13.43
CA ASP A 98 -50.20 57.12 -14.38
C ASP A 98 -51.71 56.99 -14.66
N THR A 99 -52.56 57.69 -13.88
CA THR A 99 -54.02 57.62 -14.01
C THR A 99 -54.61 58.59 -15.05
N THR A 100 -53.83 59.57 -15.50
CA THR A 100 -54.28 60.58 -16.47
C THR A 100 -53.12 60.97 -17.39
N THR A 101 -53.41 61.59 -18.54
CA THR A 101 -52.38 62.17 -19.42
C THR A 101 -51.90 63.55 -18.97
N SER A 102 -52.40 64.06 -17.84
CA SER A 102 -52.05 65.40 -17.35
C SER A 102 -50.61 65.46 -16.87
N THR A 103 -49.92 66.52 -17.25
CA THR A 103 -48.59 66.85 -16.75
C THR A 103 -48.54 68.32 -16.36
N SER A 104 -47.76 68.65 -15.34
CA SER A 104 -47.50 70.03 -14.94
C SER A 104 -45.99 70.25 -14.86
N ARG A 105 -45.52 71.29 -15.56
CA ARG A 105 -44.12 71.67 -15.62
C ARG A 105 -43.92 72.92 -14.79
N MET A 106 -42.93 72.88 -13.90
CA MET A 106 -42.61 73.93 -12.94
C MET A 106 -41.11 74.15 -12.94
N GLU A 107 -40.68 75.37 -12.65
CA GLU A 107 -39.27 75.70 -12.44
C GLU A 107 -39.04 75.96 -10.95
N PHE A 108 -37.95 75.42 -10.42
CA PHE A 108 -37.50 75.66 -9.06
C PHE A 108 -36.10 76.28 -9.10
N LYS A 109 -35.91 77.40 -8.41
CA LYS A 109 -34.64 78.12 -8.33
C LYS A 109 -33.89 77.73 -7.07
N ARG A 110 -32.58 77.47 -7.17
CA ARG A 110 -31.71 77.27 -6.00
C ARG A 110 -31.61 78.57 -5.21
N VAL A 111 -32.12 78.55 -3.98
CA VAL A 111 -32.08 79.68 -3.05
C VAL A 111 -31.04 79.51 -1.95
N TRP A 112 -30.54 78.29 -1.76
CA TRP A 112 -29.43 78.03 -0.83
C TRP A 112 -28.50 76.93 -1.30
N LYS A 113 -27.21 77.15 -1.04
CA LYS A 113 -26.13 76.16 -1.12
C LYS A 113 -25.12 76.41 0.00
N PRO A 114 -24.42 75.39 0.51
CA PRO A 114 -23.35 75.58 1.47
C PRO A 114 -22.19 76.34 0.80
N ALA A 115 -21.47 77.14 1.60
CA ALA A 115 -20.29 77.87 1.11
C ALA A 115 -19.18 76.91 0.63
N ASN A 116 -19.03 75.78 1.32
CA ASN A 116 -18.18 74.68 0.89
C ASN A 116 -19.04 73.60 0.22
N SER A 117 -18.77 73.30 -1.05
CA SER A 117 -19.48 72.29 -1.83
C SER A 117 -19.29 70.85 -1.30
N ARG A 118 -18.28 70.63 -0.44
CA ARG A 118 -18.01 69.35 0.26
C ARG A 118 -18.51 69.32 1.71
N SER A 119 -19.46 70.19 2.09
CA SER A 119 -20.00 70.15 3.44
C SER A 119 -20.78 68.86 3.69
N ASN A 120 -20.28 68.05 4.63
CA ASN A 120 -20.96 66.87 5.17
C ASN A 120 -21.94 67.23 6.31
N GLU A 121 -22.31 68.51 6.44
CA GLU A 121 -23.22 68.96 7.49
C GLU A 121 -24.67 68.54 7.17
N THR A 122 -25.26 67.80 8.11
CA THR A 122 -26.67 67.42 8.13
C THR A 122 -27.53 68.62 8.56
N GLY A 123 -28.72 68.76 7.97
CA GLY A 123 -29.71 69.77 8.30
C GLY A 123 -30.95 69.14 8.93
N LYS A 124 -31.49 69.77 9.98
CA LYS A 124 -32.79 69.47 10.58
C LYS A 124 -33.87 70.27 9.87
N ILE A 125 -34.92 69.60 9.41
CA ILE A 125 -36.05 70.18 8.68
C ILE A 125 -37.28 70.18 9.57
N TRP A 126 -37.84 71.35 9.81
CA TRP A 126 -39.12 71.55 10.48
C TRP A 126 -40.10 72.17 9.49
N VAL A 127 -41.19 71.48 9.19
CA VAL A 127 -42.24 71.96 8.29
C VAL A 127 -43.58 71.87 8.99
N SER A 128 -44.35 72.94 8.94
CA SER A 128 -45.69 73.01 9.54
C SER A 128 -46.48 74.15 8.88
N LYS A 129 -47.48 74.63 9.61
CA LYS A 129 -48.40 75.68 9.21
C LYS A 129 -48.11 76.98 9.92
N LEU A 130 -48.27 78.08 9.20
CA LEU A 130 -48.18 79.44 9.69
C LEU A 130 -49.58 80.02 9.78
N ASN A 131 -49.92 80.47 10.98
CA ASN A 131 -51.01 81.41 11.21
C ASN A 131 -50.37 82.72 11.66
N TRP A 132 -50.83 83.82 11.07
CA TRP A 132 -50.35 85.16 11.37
C TRP A 132 -51.53 86.12 11.27
N PRO A 133 -51.70 87.08 12.21
CA PRO A 133 -52.96 87.77 12.43
C PRO A 133 -53.75 88.18 11.18
N VAL A 134 -53.12 88.88 10.23
CA VAL A 134 -53.80 89.26 8.95
C VAL A 134 -53.17 88.58 7.74
N MET A 135 -51.86 88.31 7.77
CA MET A 135 -51.11 87.97 6.54
C MET A 135 -51.10 86.49 6.19
N ALA A 136 -51.40 85.56 7.11
CA ALA A 136 -51.41 84.13 6.82
C ALA A 136 -52.49 83.36 7.60
N ASP A 137 -53.28 82.59 6.85
CA ASP A 137 -54.22 81.60 7.39
C ASP A 137 -53.82 80.20 6.93
N ASN A 138 -53.30 79.40 7.86
CA ASN A 138 -52.92 78.00 7.68
C ASN A 138 -51.96 77.75 6.48
N GLU A 139 -50.99 78.64 6.31
CA GLU A 139 -50.06 78.65 5.17
C GLU A 139 -48.81 77.80 5.40
N PHE A 140 -48.10 77.46 4.33
CA PHE A 140 -46.87 76.67 4.38
C PHE A 140 -45.77 77.41 5.14
N CYS A 141 -45.07 76.71 6.03
CA CYS A 141 -43.93 77.25 6.77
C CYS A 141 -42.85 76.19 6.99
N LEU A 142 -41.60 76.55 6.76
CA LEU A 142 -40.43 75.69 6.74
C LEU A 142 -39.24 76.40 7.39
N PHE A 143 -38.62 75.72 8.35
CA PHE A 143 -37.36 76.12 8.95
C PHE A 143 -36.32 75.01 8.76
N ILE A 144 -35.09 75.40 8.44
CA ILE A 144 -33.97 74.46 8.30
C ILE A 144 -32.74 75.02 9.02
N ALA A 145 -32.14 74.20 9.88
CA ALA A 145 -30.90 74.52 10.59
C ALA A 145 -29.92 73.35 10.49
N PRO A 146 -28.60 73.56 10.57
CA PRO A 146 -27.65 72.46 10.72
C PRO A 146 -27.90 71.67 12.02
N GLU A 147 -27.54 70.39 12.02
CA GLU A 147 -27.74 69.50 13.16
C GLU A 147 -26.94 69.93 14.41
N GLY A 148 -25.71 70.37 14.21
CA GLY A 148 -24.95 71.03 15.29
C GLY A 148 -25.28 72.52 15.28
N PHE A 149 -26.19 72.99 16.13
CA PHE A 149 -26.41 74.43 16.33
C PHE A 149 -25.12 75.12 16.77
N GLY A 150 -24.98 76.41 16.47
CA GLY A 150 -23.78 77.15 16.85
C GLY A 150 -23.72 78.56 16.29
N GLU A 151 -22.86 79.38 16.89
CA GLU A 151 -22.71 80.79 16.52
C GLU A 151 -22.35 80.95 15.04
N GLY A 152 -23.03 81.88 14.37
CA GLY A 152 -22.79 82.20 12.97
C GLY A 152 -23.30 81.15 11.97
N LYS A 153 -23.82 80.01 12.43
CA LYS A 153 -24.33 78.96 11.54
C LYS A 153 -25.60 79.39 10.82
N PRO A 154 -25.84 78.90 9.59
CA PRO A 154 -27.00 79.32 8.82
C PRO A 154 -28.32 78.84 9.44
N PHE A 155 -29.36 79.65 9.29
CA PHE A 155 -30.74 79.29 9.57
C PHE A 155 -31.60 79.75 8.40
N LEU A 156 -32.26 78.80 7.74
CA LEU A 156 -33.09 79.06 6.57
C LEU A 156 -34.55 79.09 7.02
N SER A 157 -35.30 80.03 6.46
CA SER A 157 -36.73 80.19 6.73
C SER A 157 -37.46 80.40 5.42
N MET A 158 -38.53 79.65 5.21
CA MET A 158 -39.40 79.77 4.05
C MET A 158 -40.85 79.71 4.49
N TRP A 159 -41.69 80.61 4.01
CA TRP A 159 -43.12 80.56 4.26
C TRP A 159 -43.92 81.25 3.16
N GLN A 160 -45.24 81.12 3.23
CA GLN A 160 -46.17 81.82 2.34
C GLN A 160 -47.06 82.76 3.15
N TRP A 161 -47.24 83.99 2.65
CA TRP A 161 -48.34 84.84 3.07
C TRP A 161 -49.59 84.51 2.25
N SER A 162 -50.76 84.43 2.89
CA SER A 162 -52.04 84.41 2.18
C SER A 162 -52.20 85.71 1.39
N TYR A 163 -51.85 86.84 2.02
CA TYR A 163 -51.79 88.17 1.41
C TYR A 163 -50.59 88.95 1.96
N ASP A 164 -49.86 89.66 1.09
CA ASP A 164 -48.87 90.64 1.57
C ASP A 164 -49.51 91.99 1.94
N LYS A 165 -48.68 92.94 2.38
CA LYS A 165 -49.12 94.32 2.72
C LYS A 165 -49.78 95.09 1.57
N ASN A 166 -49.59 94.63 0.33
CA ASN A 166 -50.17 95.21 -0.88
C ASN A 166 -51.36 94.37 -1.38
N LEU A 167 -51.88 93.44 -0.56
CA LEU A 167 -52.96 92.51 -0.89
C LEU A 167 -52.62 91.53 -2.04
N LYS A 168 -51.34 91.33 -2.33
CA LYS A 168 -50.93 90.31 -3.28
C LYS A 168 -51.08 88.93 -2.65
N GLU A 169 -51.78 88.04 -3.34
CA GLU A 169 -52.02 86.68 -2.87
C GLU A 169 -50.78 85.78 -2.90
N ARG A 170 -50.72 84.83 -1.95
CA ARG A 170 -49.80 83.68 -1.93
C ARG A 170 -48.33 84.06 -2.07
N VAL A 171 -47.89 85.14 -1.45
CA VAL A 171 -46.52 85.64 -1.62
C VAL A 171 -45.51 84.71 -0.91
N PRO A 172 -44.55 84.11 -1.65
CA PRO A 172 -43.50 83.32 -1.02
C PRO A 172 -42.46 84.22 -0.38
N ILE A 173 -41.95 83.81 0.78
CA ILE A 173 -40.82 84.44 1.44
C ILE A 173 -39.77 83.37 1.69
N PHE A 174 -38.54 83.66 1.28
CA PHE A 174 -37.35 82.91 1.67
C PHE A 174 -36.31 83.86 2.27
N ARG A 175 -35.73 83.48 3.40
CA ARG A 175 -34.68 84.24 4.08
C ARG A 175 -33.65 83.31 4.71
N VAL A 176 -32.43 83.82 4.85
CA VAL A 176 -31.33 83.15 5.52
C VAL A 176 -30.75 84.08 6.56
N GLY A 177 -30.79 83.67 7.81
CA GLY A 177 -30.10 84.34 8.91
C GLY A 177 -28.89 83.55 9.39
N LYS A 178 -28.14 84.16 10.30
CA LYS A 178 -27.11 83.48 11.08
C LYS A 178 -27.59 83.34 12.52
N GLN A 179 -27.31 82.20 13.12
CA GLN A 179 -27.63 81.90 14.52
C GLN A 179 -26.75 82.77 15.44
N SER A 180 -27.39 83.52 16.32
CA SER A 180 -26.79 84.10 17.51
C SER A 180 -27.25 83.29 18.71
N ILE A 181 -26.35 82.55 19.33
CA ILE A 181 -26.64 81.59 20.37
C ILE A 181 -26.88 82.32 21.70
N GLY A 182 -28.03 82.07 22.32
CA GLY A 182 -28.29 82.46 23.70
C GLY A 182 -27.87 81.35 24.67
N THR A 183 -28.45 80.16 24.50
CA THR A 183 -28.15 78.98 25.32
C THR A 183 -27.94 77.78 24.40
N LEU A 184 -26.92 76.97 24.67
CA LEU A 184 -26.69 75.72 23.97
C LEU A 184 -26.13 74.69 24.95
N ASP A 185 -26.87 73.62 25.16
CA ASP A 185 -26.47 72.50 26.02
C ASP A 185 -26.71 71.16 25.31
N SER A 186 -26.46 70.04 26.01
CA SER A 186 -26.57 68.70 25.43
C SER A 186 -27.99 68.30 25.02
N ASN A 187 -29.02 68.98 25.52
CA ASN A 187 -30.43 68.65 25.41
C ASN A 187 -31.30 69.79 24.86
N SER A 188 -30.81 71.03 24.81
CA SER A 188 -31.57 72.18 24.32
C SER A 188 -30.71 73.19 23.57
N ALA A 189 -31.35 73.99 22.72
CA ALA A 189 -30.73 75.12 22.05
C ALA A 189 -31.70 76.30 21.98
N TRP A 190 -31.23 77.48 22.40
CA TRP A 190 -31.92 78.76 22.26
C TRP A 190 -31.06 79.70 21.42
N PHE A 191 -31.61 80.18 20.30
CA PHE A 191 -30.87 81.07 19.41
C PHE A 191 -31.79 82.03 18.67
N THR A 192 -31.24 83.18 18.28
CA THR A 192 -31.94 84.19 17.49
C THR A 192 -31.24 84.37 16.15
N CYS A 193 -32.04 84.50 15.09
CA CYS A 193 -31.61 84.70 13.72
C CYS A 193 -32.22 85.99 13.19
N GLN A 194 -31.37 86.98 12.91
CA GLN A 194 -31.80 88.14 12.11
C GLN A 194 -31.85 87.71 10.64
N LEU A 195 -33.03 87.75 10.03
CA LEU A 195 -33.27 87.28 8.67
C LEU A 195 -33.08 88.39 7.63
N ASP A 196 -33.61 89.58 7.91
CA ASP A 196 -33.38 90.84 7.19
C ASP A 196 -33.81 92.02 8.10
N SER A 197 -33.94 93.25 7.58
CA SER A 197 -34.38 94.39 8.42
C SER A 197 -35.80 94.28 8.96
N GLY A 198 -36.66 93.46 8.35
CA GLY A 198 -38.07 93.30 8.71
C GLY A 198 -38.37 92.07 9.55
N TYR A 199 -37.47 91.07 9.56
CA TYR A 199 -37.71 89.78 10.19
C TYR A 199 -36.61 89.35 11.15
N ARG A 200 -37.01 88.92 12.34
CA ARG A 200 -36.16 88.27 13.33
C ARG A 200 -36.87 87.03 13.87
N VAL A 201 -36.17 85.91 13.92
CA VAL A 201 -36.72 84.65 14.43
C VAL A 201 -35.93 84.20 15.65
N THR A 202 -36.62 83.89 16.73
CA THR A 202 -36.05 83.26 17.92
C THR A 202 -36.56 81.83 18.02
N CYS A 203 -35.64 80.92 18.28
CA CYS A 203 -35.84 79.48 18.23
C CYS A 203 -35.51 78.87 19.58
N ALA A 204 -36.39 78.02 20.09
CA ALA A 204 -36.16 77.18 21.26
C ALA A 204 -36.34 75.71 20.88
N TRP A 205 -35.23 74.98 20.78
CA TRP A 205 -35.20 73.57 20.42
C TRP A 205 -35.00 72.69 21.64
N GLU A 206 -35.71 71.57 21.68
CA GLU A 206 -35.57 70.53 22.70
C GLU A 206 -35.26 69.17 22.06
N LYS A 207 -34.17 68.53 22.51
CA LYS A 207 -33.67 67.28 21.96
C LYS A 207 -34.59 66.08 22.19
N THR A 208 -35.21 65.99 23.36
CA THR A 208 -36.06 64.86 23.76
C THR A 208 -37.28 64.74 22.84
N THR A 209 -37.90 65.87 22.54
CA THR A 209 -39.11 65.94 21.70
C THR A 209 -38.79 66.21 20.23
N ASN A 210 -37.57 66.67 19.92
CA ASN A 210 -37.17 67.22 18.63
C ASN A 210 -38.11 68.34 18.13
N VAL A 211 -38.72 69.07 19.06
CA VAL A 211 -39.59 70.20 18.77
C VAL A 211 -38.78 71.49 18.71
N LEU A 212 -39.11 72.34 17.74
CA LEU A 212 -38.59 73.69 17.60
C LEU A 212 -39.73 74.68 17.82
N ASN A 213 -39.73 75.39 18.94
CA ASN A 213 -40.65 76.49 19.18
C ASN A 213 -40.11 77.76 18.53
N ILE A 214 -40.97 78.46 17.79
CA ILE A 214 -40.60 79.60 16.97
C ILE A 214 -41.35 80.84 17.44
N PHE A 215 -40.59 81.90 17.71
CA PHE A 215 -41.09 83.26 17.89
C PHE A 215 -40.56 84.10 16.74
N MET A 216 -41.43 84.79 16.02
CA MET A 216 -41.03 85.62 14.90
C MET A 216 -41.47 87.05 15.15
N LYS A 217 -40.57 88.00 14.90
CA LYS A 217 -40.90 89.41 14.71
C LYS A 217 -41.02 89.66 13.22
N GLY A 218 -42.15 90.20 12.79
CA GLY A 218 -42.45 90.57 11.42
C GLY A 218 -43.14 91.95 11.32
N PRO A 219 -43.79 92.26 10.19
CA PRO A 219 -44.44 93.54 9.94
C PRO A 219 -45.51 93.93 10.96
N GLU A 220 -46.17 92.94 11.57
CA GLU A 220 -47.28 93.13 12.53
C GLU A 220 -46.81 92.98 13.99
N GLY A 221 -45.50 93.01 14.23
CA GLY A 221 -44.91 92.84 15.55
C GLY A 221 -44.39 91.43 15.81
N GLU A 222 -44.23 91.10 17.08
CA GLU A 222 -43.71 89.81 17.55
C GLU A 222 -44.86 88.85 17.85
N GLN A 223 -44.75 87.62 17.35
CA GLN A 223 -45.76 86.57 17.49
C GLN A 223 -45.07 85.24 17.78
N GLU A 224 -45.72 84.42 18.59
CA GLU A 224 -45.41 83.00 18.65
C GLU A 224 -45.98 82.32 17.41
N VAL A 225 -45.10 81.76 16.57
CA VAL A 225 -45.50 81.01 15.38
C VAL A 225 -45.92 79.59 15.76
N GLY A 226 -45.34 79.05 16.84
CA GLY A 226 -45.74 77.81 17.48
C GLY A 226 -44.66 76.73 17.49
N ALA A 227 -45.08 75.53 17.86
CA ALA A 227 -44.23 74.34 18.04
C ALA A 227 -44.15 73.50 16.77
N PHE A 228 -42.95 73.35 16.21
CA PHE A 228 -42.72 72.56 15.00
C PHE A 228 -42.05 71.24 15.35
N LYS A 229 -42.70 70.12 15.03
CA LYS A 229 -42.09 68.79 15.15
C LYS A 229 -41.06 68.59 14.03
N LEU A 230 -39.93 67.97 14.35
CA LEU A 230 -38.94 67.60 13.34
C LEU A 230 -39.58 66.68 12.30
N PHE A 231 -39.50 67.08 11.03
CA PHE A 231 -39.96 66.27 9.92
C PHE A 231 -38.90 65.28 9.47
N ALA A 232 -37.67 65.77 9.26
CA ALA A 232 -36.56 64.94 8.84
C ALA A 232 -35.19 65.58 9.14
N ASN A 233 -34.16 64.74 9.18
CA ASN A 233 -32.78 65.18 8.98
C ASN A 233 -32.40 64.94 7.52
N THR A 234 -31.75 65.91 6.88
CA THR A 234 -31.03 65.65 5.63
C THR A 234 -29.85 64.75 5.94
N LYS A 235 -29.56 63.82 5.04
CA LYS A 235 -28.27 63.15 5.05
C LYS A 235 -27.33 63.89 4.10
N PRO A 236 -26.03 63.99 4.39
CA PRO A 236 -25.07 64.29 3.33
C PRO A 236 -25.18 63.19 2.27
N HIS A 237 -24.51 63.34 1.12
CA HIS A 237 -24.14 62.09 0.47
C HIS A 237 -23.39 61.30 1.53
N ASP A 238 -23.89 60.11 1.90
CA ASP A 238 -22.97 59.11 2.44
C ASP A 238 -21.81 59.16 1.45
N ASP A 239 -20.58 59.41 1.93
CA ASP A 239 -19.41 59.27 1.08
C ASP A 239 -19.68 57.95 0.37
N ALA A 240 -19.94 58.01 -0.95
CA ALA A 240 -20.08 56.79 -1.71
C ALA A 240 -18.83 56.05 -1.30
N PRO A 241 -18.91 54.84 -0.71
CA PRO A 241 -17.72 54.12 -0.31
C PRO A 241 -16.91 54.12 -1.57
N ASP A 242 -15.86 54.94 -1.62
CA ASP A 242 -15.36 55.50 -2.87
C ASP A 242 -15.11 54.27 -3.71
N GLU A 243 -15.98 53.99 -4.70
CA GLU A 243 -16.05 52.61 -5.19
C GLU A 243 -14.68 52.25 -5.74
N VAL A 244 -13.96 53.27 -6.21
CA VAL A 244 -12.55 53.22 -6.56
C VAL A 244 -11.62 52.98 -5.37
N ALA A 245 -11.78 53.61 -4.20
CA ALA A 245 -10.98 53.31 -3.00
C ALA A 245 -11.30 51.93 -2.40
N GLU A 246 -12.57 51.52 -2.36
CA GLU A 246 -12.97 50.19 -1.89
C GLU A 246 -12.57 49.11 -2.89
N LEU A 247 -12.69 49.37 -4.20
CA LEU A 247 -12.11 48.52 -5.24
C LEU A 247 -10.58 48.51 -5.14
N LYS A 248 -9.91 49.63 -4.87
CA LYS A 248 -8.44 49.65 -4.63
C LYS A 248 -8.06 48.85 -3.39
N ARG A 249 -8.84 48.93 -2.31
CA ARG A 249 -8.63 48.13 -1.09
C ARG A 249 -8.82 46.65 -1.38
N LYS A 250 -9.91 46.27 -2.06
CA LYS A 250 -10.18 44.89 -2.48
C LYS A 250 -9.16 44.37 -3.49
N ILE A 251 -8.72 45.19 -4.44
CA ILE A 251 -7.65 44.83 -5.39
C ILE A 251 -6.35 44.60 -4.62
N LYS A 252 -6.04 45.45 -3.63
CA LYS A 252 -4.86 45.27 -2.78
C LYS A 252 -4.96 43.98 -1.95
N GLU A 253 -6.08 43.74 -1.27
CA GLU A 253 -6.33 42.49 -0.52
C GLU A 253 -6.22 41.27 -1.43
N LEU A 254 -6.86 41.27 -2.60
CA LEU A 254 -6.75 40.19 -3.58
C LEU A 254 -5.33 40.02 -4.12
N THR A 255 -4.56 41.10 -4.25
CA THR A 255 -3.15 41.06 -4.69
C THR A 255 -2.26 40.46 -3.62
N ASP A 256 -2.47 40.84 -2.35
CA ASP A 256 -1.74 40.31 -1.20
C ASP A 256 -2.08 38.82 -1.01
N ASP A 257 -3.35 38.44 -1.10
CA ASP A 257 -3.83 37.06 -1.07
C ASP A 257 -3.26 36.23 -2.23
N LEU A 258 -3.28 36.77 -3.45
CA LEU A 258 -2.68 36.10 -4.61
C LEU A 258 -1.18 35.89 -4.43
N THR A 259 -0.48 36.85 -3.82
CA THR A 259 0.95 36.73 -3.51
C THR A 259 1.19 35.66 -2.46
N ALA A 260 0.38 35.61 -1.41
CA ALA A 260 0.42 34.58 -0.39
C ALA A 260 0.13 33.19 -0.95
N GLU A 261 -0.88 33.05 -1.82
CA GLU A 261 -1.20 31.78 -2.48
C GLU A 261 -0.11 31.36 -3.47
N LYS A 262 0.53 32.29 -4.18
CA LYS A 262 1.72 31.99 -4.99
C LYS A 262 2.88 31.48 -4.13
N ALA A 263 3.11 32.07 -2.96
CA ALA A 263 4.13 31.60 -2.02
C ALA A 263 3.81 30.21 -1.45
N LYS A 264 2.55 29.94 -1.09
CA LYS A 264 2.08 28.60 -0.69
C LYS A 264 2.25 27.60 -1.81
N THR A 265 1.87 27.95 -3.03
CA THR A 265 2.04 27.12 -4.23
C THR A 265 3.51 26.79 -4.42
N ALA A 266 4.41 27.77 -4.39
CA ALA A 266 5.84 27.55 -4.51
C ALA A 266 6.39 26.63 -3.40
N SER A 267 5.94 26.81 -2.16
CA SER A 267 6.31 25.94 -1.04
C SER A 267 5.82 24.50 -1.23
N LEU A 268 4.57 24.31 -1.67
CA LEU A 268 4.01 22.99 -1.96
C LEU A 268 4.72 22.33 -3.14
N THR A 269 5.05 23.08 -4.19
CA THR A 269 5.85 22.59 -5.33
C THR A 269 7.24 22.14 -4.86
N ALA A 270 7.91 22.91 -4.00
CA ALA A 270 9.20 22.52 -3.44
C ALA A 270 9.11 21.25 -2.58
N LYS A 271 8.09 21.14 -1.73
CA LYS A 271 7.81 19.94 -0.93
C LYS A 271 7.50 18.73 -1.80
N LEU A 272 6.74 18.91 -2.88
CA LEU A 272 6.42 17.86 -3.83
C LEU A 272 7.69 17.37 -4.54
N ALA A 273 8.56 18.27 -5.00
CA ALA A 273 9.84 17.91 -5.62
C ALA A 273 10.77 17.17 -4.64
N GLN A 274 10.83 17.58 -3.37
CA GLN A 274 11.56 16.86 -2.32
C GLN A 274 11.00 15.47 -2.08
N ALA A 275 9.67 15.34 -1.96
CA ALA A 275 9.01 14.05 -1.76
C ALA A 275 9.21 13.11 -2.95
N GLN A 276 9.15 13.62 -4.18
CA GLN A 276 9.44 12.85 -5.39
C GLN A 276 10.90 12.37 -5.41
N THR A 277 11.85 13.22 -5.03
CA THR A 277 13.26 12.85 -4.95
C THR A 277 13.51 11.77 -3.89
N ALA A 278 12.91 11.93 -2.71
CA ALA A 278 13.00 10.95 -1.62
C ALA A 278 12.39 9.59 -2.01
N CYS A 279 11.20 9.60 -2.63
CA CYS A 279 10.53 8.40 -3.12
C CYS A 279 11.36 7.69 -4.20
N GLN A 280 11.95 8.44 -5.12
CA GLN A 280 12.82 7.88 -6.16
C GLN A 280 14.09 7.26 -5.56
N ALA A 281 14.70 7.91 -4.56
CA ALA A 281 15.86 7.37 -3.85
C ALA A 281 15.52 6.09 -3.08
N GLU A 282 14.37 6.06 -2.37
CA GLU A 282 13.90 4.86 -1.66
C GLU A 282 13.58 3.72 -2.64
N LYS A 283 12.98 4.04 -3.79
CA LYS A 283 12.76 3.06 -4.86
C LYS A 283 14.08 2.46 -5.33
N THR A 284 15.07 3.29 -5.66
CA THR A 284 16.40 2.79 -6.08
C THR A 284 17.07 1.95 -4.99
N GLN A 285 16.93 2.33 -3.71
CA GLN A 285 17.43 1.53 -2.60
C GLN A 285 16.76 0.15 -2.54
N LYS A 286 15.42 0.10 -2.64
CA LYS A 286 14.66 -1.16 -2.63
C LYS A 286 14.97 -2.02 -3.85
N ASP A 287 15.10 -1.42 -5.03
CA ASP A 287 15.48 -2.14 -6.25
C ASP A 287 16.87 -2.78 -6.09
N ASN A 288 17.85 -2.05 -5.55
CA ASN A 288 19.17 -2.59 -5.23
C ASN A 288 19.12 -3.73 -4.21
N GLU A 289 18.27 -3.61 -3.18
CA GLU A 289 18.08 -4.67 -2.20
C GLU A 289 17.43 -5.92 -2.79
N ILE A 290 16.45 -5.76 -3.69
CA ILE A 290 15.85 -6.86 -4.44
C ILE A 290 16.92 -7.57 -5.26
N VAL A 291 17.75 -6.84 -6.03
CA VAL A 291 18.83 -7.46 -6.82
C VAL A 291 19.78 -8.26 -5.92
N ARG A 292 20.17 -7.72 -4.76
CA ARG A 292 21.02 -8.40 -3.80
C ARG A 292 20.36 -9.68 -3.25
N LEU A 293 19.10 -9.60 -2.85
CA LEU A 293 18.35 -10.74 -2.31
C LEU A 293 18.15 -11.83 -3.37
N THR A 294 17.86 -11.45 -4.62
CA THR A 294 17.77 -12.39 -5.74
C THR A 294 19.10 -13.12 -5.96
N ALA A 295 20.23 -12.40 -5.95
CA ALA A 295 21.55 -13.02 -6.06
C ALA A 295 21.84 -14.00 -4.91
N ASN A 296 21.46 -13.63 -3.68
CA ASN A 296 21.60 -14.50 -2.51
C ASN A 296 20.73 -15.77 -2.63
N ILE A 297 19.48 -15.64 -3.08
CA ILE A 297 18.59 -16.79 -3.31
C ILE A 297 19.21 -17.72 -4.36
N SER A 298 19.67 -17.19 -5.49
CA SER A 298 20.33 -18.01 -6.52
C SER A 298 21.59 -18.71 -5.99
N GLN A 299 22.35 -18.06 -5.10
CA GLN A 299 23.50 -18.72 -4.46
C GLN A 299 23.04 -19.85 -3.54
N LEU A 300 22.05 -19.61 -2.67
CA LEU A 300 21.51 -20.63 -1.77
C LEU A 300 20.92 -21.83 -2.53
N GLU A 301 20.29 -21.59 -3.68
CA GLU A 301 19.81 -22.66 -4.56
C GLU A 301 20.96 -23.51 -5.13
N ARG A 302 22.07 -22.88 -5.53
CA ARG A 302 23.30 -23.60 -5.94
C ARG A 302 23.88 -24.42 -4.80
N ASP A 303 24.03 -23.81 -3.62
CA ASP A 303 24.58 -24.48 -2.44
C ASP A 303 23.70 -25.67 -2.02
N LYS A 304 22.37 -25.50 -2.06
CA LYS A 304 21.41 -26.58 -1.82
C LYS A 304 21.59 -27.72 -2.82
N ALA A 305 21.74 -27.42 -4.11
CA ALA A 305 21.96 -28.44 -5.13
C ALA A 305 23.31 -29.17 -4.94
N GLU A 306 24.35 -28.45 -4.55
CA GLU A 306 25.65 -29.04 -4.24
C GLU A 306 25.58 -29.96 -3.01
N LEU A 307 24.93 -29.51 -1.93
CA LEU A 307 24.71 -30.31 -0.73
C LEU A 307 23.86 -31.55 -1.02
N GLN A 308 22.82 -31.43 -1.84
CA GLN A 308 22.02 -32.57 -2.26
C GLN A 308 22.86 -33.58 -3.04
N THR A 309 23.71 -33.11 -3.96
CA THR A 309 24.63 -33.98 -4.71
C THR A 309 25.61 -34.71 -3.78
N LYS A 310 26.18 -34.00 -2.79
CA LYS A 310 27.06 -34.61 -1.79
C LYS A 310 26.33 -35.65 -0.93
N LEU A 311 25.09 -35.37 -0.54
CA LEU A 311 24.26 -36.29 0.23
C LEU A 311 23.96 -37.56 -0.58
N ASP A 312 23.56 -37.41 -1.84
CA ASP A 312 23.28 -38.54 -2.74
C ASP A 312 24.53 -39.39 -2.97
N GLN A 313 25.71 -38.76 -3.12
CA GLN A 313 26.98 -39.47 -3.25
C GLN A 313 27.31 -40.25 -1.97
N ALA A 314 27.18 -39.63 -0.80
CA ALA A 314 27.45 -40.31 0.48
C ALA A 314 26.50 -41.50 0.72
N LEU A 315 25.24 -41.40 0.29
CA LEU A 315 24.30 -42.51 0.35
C LEU A 315 24.70 -43.66 -0.58
N ARG A 316 25.20 -43.37 -1.79
CA ARG A 316 25.73 -44.40 -2.70
C ARG A 316 26.98 -45.07 -2.13
N ASP A 317 27.93 -44.30 -1.64
CA ASP A 317 29.17 -44.81 -1.05
C ASP A 317 28.88 -45.75 0.14
N LYS A 318 27.88 -45.40 0.96
CA LYS A 318 27.41 -46.26 2.06
C LYS A 318 26.73 -47.55 1.57
N GLY A 319 25.98 -47.48 0.47
CA GLY A 319 25.39 -48.65 -0.18
C GLY A 319 26.46 -49.61 -0.73
N ASP A 320 27.49 -49.06 -1.38
CA ASP A 320 28.63 -49.82 -1.91
C ASP A 320 29.46 -50.47 -0.79
N GLN A 321 29.59 -49.79 0.36
CA GLN A 321 30.23 -50.36 1.54
C GLN A 321 29.45 -51.57 2.08
N GLY A 322 28.11 -51.47 2.15
CA GLY A 322 27.25 -52.60 2.55
C GLY A 322 27.38 -53.83 1.63
N GLN A 323 27.55 -53.61 0.32
CA GLN A 323 27.82 -54.72 -0.63
C GLN A 323 29.21 -55.34 -0.43
N LYS A 324 30.23 -54.54 -0.10
CA LYS A 324 31.58 -55.04 0.20
C LYS A 324 31.58 -55.90 1.48
N ASP A 325 30.91 -55.46 2.53
CA ASP A 325 30.83 -56.18 3.81
C ASP A 325 30.09 -57.52 3.67
N ALA A 326 29.03 -57.57 2.83
CA ALA A 326 28.33 -58.81 2.51
C ALA A 326 29.24 -59.82 1.78
N LYS A 327 30.03 -59.36 0.78
CA LYS A 327 30.99 -60.22 0.07
C LYS A 327 32.12 -60.75 0.96
N ILE A 328 32.62 -59.94 1.89
CA ILE A 328 33.65 -60.38 2.84
C ILE A 328 33.10 -61.50 3.74
N THR A 329 31.85 -61.36 4.20
CA THR A 329 31.18 -62.37 5.02
C THR A 329 30.99 -63.69 4.25
N GLU A 330 30.59 -63.63 2.99
CA GLU A 330 30.46 -64.81 2.12
C GLU A 330 31.81 -65.51 1.88
N GLN A 331 32.87 -64.74 1.61
CA GLN A 331 34.20 -65.28 1.40
C GLN A 331 34.76 -65.96 2.66
N ALA A 332 34.54 -65.38 3.84
CA ALA A 332 34.96 -65.97 5.11
C ALA A 332 34.29 -67.34 5.37
N ALA A 333 32.99 -67.47 5.07
CA ALA A 333 32.28 -68.74 5.19
C ALA A 333 32.83 -69.83 4.26
N ARG A 334 33.24 -69.45 3.04
CA ARG A 334 33.82 -70.38 2.06
C ARG A 334 35.21 -70.89 2.46
N ILE A 335 36.04 -70.05 3.07
CA ILE A 335 37.36 -70.43 3.57
C ILE A 335 37.22 -71.48 4.70
N ALA A 336 36.35 -71.22 5.68
CA ALA A 336 36.10 -72.17 6.77
C ALA A 336 35.63 -73.56 6.29
N GLY A 337 34.84 -73.59 5.20
CA GLY A 337 34.39 -74.85 4.59
C GLY A 337 35.50 -75.65 3.89
N LEU A 338 36.54 -74.98 3.36
CA LEU A 338 37.67 -75.64 2.70
C LEU A 338 38.67 -76.21 3.72
N GLU A 339 38.93 -75.50 4.81
CA GLU A 339 39.82 -75.96 5.89
C GLU A 339 39.34 -77.30 6.48
N LYS A 340 38.03 -77.45 6.67
CA LYS A 340 37.42 -78.68 7.19
C LYS A 340 37.62 -79.91 6.27
N LYS A 341 37.74 -79.70 4.95
CA LYS A 341 37.96 -80.79 3.98
C LYS A 341 39.42 -81.25 3.93
N LEU A 342 40.36 -80.41 4.32
CA LEU A 342 41.79 -80.73 4.25
C LEU A 342 42.21 -81.66 5.41
N GLN A 343 41.57 -81.55 6.58
CA GLN A 343 41.90 -82.33 7.78
C GLN A 343 41.58 -83.84 7.71
N SER A 344 40.96 -84.35 6.64
CA SER A 344 40.38 -85.71 6.61
C SER A 344 40.99 -86.67 5.56
N ARG A 345 42.29 -86.60 5.23
CA ARG A 345 42.96 -87.53 4.28
C ARG A 345 44.07 -88.35 4.94
N PRO A 346 44.19 -89.69 4.69
CA PRO A 346 45.24 -90.56 5.25
C PRO A 346 46.62 -90.32 4.61
N GLU A 347 47.68 -90.54 5.37
CA GLU A 347 49.08 -90.29 4.99
C GLU A 347 49.64 -91.39 4.05
N LEU A 348 50.18 -90.98 2.90
CA LEU A 348 50.83 -91.86 1.93
C LEU A 348 52.27 -92.16 2.38
N LEU A 349 52.64 -93.44 2.49
CA LEU A 349 53.99 -93.84 2.88
C LEU A 349 54.91 -94.01 1.66
N PHE A 350 54.53 -94.83 0.68
CA PHE A 350 55.31 -95.06 -0.54
C PHE A 350 54.49 -95.78 -1.63
N CYS A 351 55.04 -95.81 -2.85
CA CYS A 351 54.51 -96.58 -3.98
C CYS A 351 55.41 -97.76 -4.34
N THR A 352 54.82 -98.92 -4.62
CA THR A 352 55.58 -100.15 -4.91
C THR A 352 54.87 -101.08 -5.89
N TRP A 353 55.64 -102.00 -6.49
CA TRP A 353 55.12 -103.22 -7.13
C TRP A 353 55.41 -104.44 -6.25
N PHE A 354 54.49 -105.41 -6.24
CA PHE A 354 54.69 -106.71 -5.59
C PHE A 354 54.87 -107.79 -6.66
N ARG A 355 55.89 -108.63 -6.56
CA ARG A 355 56.22 -109.70 -7.52
C ARG A 355 56.24 -111.08 -6.85
N SER A 356 55.54 -112.06 -7.40
CA SER A 356 55.54 -113.43 -6.83
C SER A 356 56.89 -114.15 -7.07
N ARG A 357 57.31 -115.00 -6.11
CA ARG A 357 58.55 -115.83 -6.20
C ARG A 357 58.31 -117.29 -6.62
N ILE A 358 57.12 -117.65 -7.09
CA ILE A 358 56.86 -119.01 -7.57
C ILE A 358 57.64 -119.29 -8.85
N THR A 359 58.28 -120.47 -8.94
CA THR A 359 59.07 -120.92 -10.10
C THR A 359 58.49 -122.15 -10.79
N GLN A 360 57.37 -122.71 -10.31
CA GLN A 360 56.77 -123.93 -10.86
C GLN A 360 55.74 -123.57 -11.95
N GLY A 361 55.96 -124.04 -13.19
CA GLY A 361 55.21 -123.62 -14.39
C GLY A 361 55.84 -122.43 -15.15
N TYR A 362 57.05 -122.02 -14.78
CA TYR A 362 57.71 -120.81 -15.29
C TYR A 362 58.18 -120.95 -16.74
N ASN A 363 57.79 -120.00 -17.59
CA ASN A 363 58.43 -119.74 -18.89
C ASN A 363 59.51 -118.65 -18.64
N PRO A 364 60.80 -118.87 -18.94
CA PRO A 364 61.93 -118.07 -18.42
C PRO A 364 62.00 -116.58 -18.82
N GLY A 365 60.98 -116.04 -19.51
CA GLY A 365 60.88 -114.63 -19.90
C GLY A 365 59.86 -113.76 -19.13
N ASN A 366 58.93 -114.34 -18.36
CA ASN A 366 57.80 -113.59 -17.78
C ASN A 366 57.96 -113.31 -16.28
N GLN A 367 57.64 -112.08 -15.84
CA GLN A 367 57.56 -111.70 -14.43
C GLN A 367 56.08 -111.63 -13.98
N TYR A 368 55.71 -112.39 -12.95
CA TYR A 368 54.34 -112.40 -12.42
C TYR A 368 54.20 -111.41 -11.25
N LEU A 369 53.54 -110.28 -11.52
CA LEU A 369 53.24 -109.24 -10.53
C LEU A 369 51.93 -109.55 -9.81
N LEU A 370 51.81 -109.12 -8.54
CA LEU A 370 50.58 -109.26 -7.77
C LEU A 370 49.49 -108.44 -8.47
N GLN A 371 48.51 -109.16 -9.00
CA GLN A 371 47.32 -108.61 -9.62
C GLN A 371 46.12 -109.26 -8.93
N LEU A 372 45.20 -108.42 -8.45
CA LEU A 372 43.96 -108.88 -7.84
C LEU A 372 42.82 -108.50 -8.77
N THR A 373 42.11 -109.51 -9.26
CA THR A 373 40.92 -109.31 -10.06
C THR A 373 39.67 -109.33 -9.18
N ASN A 374 38.73 -108.45 -9.52
CA ASN A 374 37.45 -108.39 -8.85
C ASN A 374 36.68 -109.68 -9.16
N ALA A 375 36.49 -110.56 -8.17
CA ALA A 375 35.85 -111.85 -8.37
C ALA A 375 34.33 -111.67 -8.48
N GLY A 376 33.85 -111.61 -9.72
CA GLY A 376 32.45 -111.78 -10.07
C GLY A 376 32.32 -111.99 -11.57
N ASN A 377 32.46 -113.25 -12.02
CA ASN A 377 32.13 -113.82 -13.33
C ASN A 377 32.37 -112.94 -14.57
N TYR A 378 33.32 -113.28 -15.45
CA TYR A 378 33.09 -113.38 -16.90
C TYR A 378 34.25 -114.13 -17.58
N GLU A 379 33.89 -115.23 -18.26
CA GLU A 379 34.77 -116.08 -19.07
C GLU A 379 35.34 -115.31 -20.28
N GLY A 380 36.62 -115.57 -20.60
CA GLY A 380 37.07 -115.53 -22.00
C GLY A 380 37.86 -114.32 -22.51
N LYS A 381 38.36 -113.41 -21.66
CA LYS A 381 39.45 -112.47 -22.03
C LYS A 381 40.42 -112.25 -20.87
N PRO A 382 41.74 -112.17 -21.13
CA PRO A 382 42.77 -112.15 -20.11
C PRO A 382 42.64 -110.93 -19.18
N PRO A 383 42.89 -111.08 -17.87
CA PRO A 383 42.74 -110.04 -16.88
C PRO A 383 43.78 -108.93 -17.10
N VAL A 384 43.35 -107.83 -17.71
CA VAL A 384 44.20 -106.66 -17.94
C VAL A 384 44.37 -105.86 -16.64
N SER A 385 45.59 -105.93 -16.11
CA SER A 385 46.25 -104.91 -15.30
C SER A 385 46.80 -103.80 -16.21
N ILE A 386 46.54 -102.53 -15.88
CA ILE A 386 47.31 -101.39 -16.40
C ILE A 386 47.95 -100.69 -15.20
N ASN A 387 49.24 -100.99 -15.04
CA ASN A 387 50.19 -100.48 -14.03
C ASN A 387 49.94 -100.99 -12.59
N PRO A 388 50.65 -102.03 -12.12
CA PRO A 388 50.45 -102.63 -10.79
C PRO A 388 51.14 -101.83 -9.69
N THR A 389 51.06 -100.50 -9.77
CA THR A 389 51.55 -99.60 -8.72
C THR A 389 50.54 -99.56 -7.58
N TRP A 390 51.03 -99.96 -6.42
CA TRP A 390 50.30 -99.95 -5.16
C TRP A 390 50.84 -98.84 -4.28
N GLU A 391 49.95 -97.97 -3.86
CA GLU A 391 50.15 -96.96 -2.83
C GLU A 391 49.94 -97.60 -1.48
N VAL A 392 50.94 -97.45 -0.62
CA VAL A 392 50.91 -97.98 0.74
C VAL A 392 50.64 -96.81 1.66
N TYR A 393 49.46 -96.80 2.28
CA TYR A 393 49.04 -95.74 3.22
C TYR A 393 49.21 -96.20 4.66
N ALA A 394 49.55 -95.26 5.54
CA ALA A 394 49.53 -95.47 6.98
C ALA A 394 48.09 -95.63 7.47
N VAL A 395 47.91 -96.45 8.50
CA VAL A 395 46.67 -96.48 9.29
C VAL A 395 46.95 -95.70 10.57
N ASP A 396 46.28 -94.57 10.79
CA ASP A 396 46.55 -93.66 11.93
C ASP A 396 46.48 -94.35 13.30
N SER A 397 45.71 -95.44 13.41
CA SER A 397 45.55 -96.22 14.65
C SER A 397 46.49 -97.42 14.80
N SER A 398 47.45 -97.62 13.88
CA SER A 398 48.36 -98.78 13.92
C SER A 398 49.77 -98.44 13.45
N ASN A 399 50.77 -98.93 14.18
CA ASN A 399 52.16 -98.73 13.82
C ASN A 399 52.63 -99.70 12.71
N ASP A 400 52.00 -100.86 12.58
CA ASP A 400 52.47 -101.95 11.71
C ASP A 400 51.54 -102.25 10.53
N ALA A 401 50.30 -101.75 10.59
CA ALA A 401 49.31 -102.00 9.55
C ALA A 401 49.36 -100.92 8.46
N VAL A 402 49.15 -101.36 7.23
CA VAL A 402 49.08 -100.51 6.05
C VAL A 402 47.82 -100.82 5.25
N ILE A 403 47.42 -99.84 4.43
CA ILE A 403 46.39 -100.02 3.41
C ILE A 403 47.08 -100.07 2.06
N LEU A 404 46.77 -101.09 1.27
CA LEU A 404 47.30 -101.27 -0.08
C LEU A 404 46.24 -100.79 -1.06
N MET A 405 46.48 -99.64 -1.69
CA MET A 405 45.55 -99.03 -2.64
C MET A 405 46.18 -98.98 -4.03
N SER A 406 45.40 -99.32 -5.06
CA SER A 406 45.85 -99.20 -6.45
C SER A 406 45.94 -97.73 -6.85
N SER A 407 47.11 -97.25 -7.29
CA SER A 407 47.31 -95.86 -7.75
C SER A 407 46.36 -95.45 -8.89
N SER A 408 46.00 -96.41 -9.76
CA SER A 408 45.20 -96.13 -10.95
C SER A 408 43.69 -96.13 -10.69
N SER A 409 43.22 -96.91 -9.72
CA SER A 409 41.78 -97.10 -9.46
C SER A 409 41.30 -96.58 -8.11
N GLY A 410 42.21 -96.34 -7.16
CA GLY A 410 41.87 -96.05 -5.77
C GLY A 410 41.24 -97.24 -5.03
N TYR A 411 41.31 -98.45 -5.59
CA TYR A 411 40.76 -99.66 -4.96
C TYR A 411 41.71 -100.23 -3.94
N ILE A 412 41.15 -100.70 -2.82
CA ILE A 412 41.89 -101.19 -1.67
C ILE A 412 41.81 -102.71 -1.63
N ILE A 413 42.94 -103.35 -1.30
CA ILE A 413 43.00 -104.79 -1.09
C ILE A 413 42.36 -105.14 0.25
N TRP A 414 41.46 -106.12 0.29
CA TRP A 414 40.86 -106.61 1.54
C TRP A 414 40.60 -108.11 1.55
N SER A 415 40.61 -108.70 2.75
CA SER A 415 40.39 -110.14 2.96
C SER A 415 38.90 -110.48 3.12
N LYS A 416 38.47 -111.53 2.40
CA LYS A 416 37.17 -112.20 2.61
C LYS A 416 37.25 -113.40 3.57
N GLY A 417 38.43 -113.74 4.10
CA GLY A 417 38.65 -114.88 5.00
C GLY A 417 39.44 -116.05 4.39
N HIS A 418 39.78 -117.05 5.20
CA HIS A 418 40.61 -118.19 4.82
C HIS A 418 40.07 -118.95 3.57
N GLN A 419 40.98 -119.30 2.65
CA GLN A 419 40.75 -119.95 1.35
C GLN A 419 39.79 -119.21 0.41
N LYS A 420 39.51 -117.92 0.65
CA LYS A 420 38.77 -117.06 -0.28
C LYS A 420 39.73 -116.22 -1.11
N ASN A 421 39.27 -115.80 -2.30
CA ASN A 421 40.03 -114.88 -3.13
C ASN A 421 40.14 -113.53 -2.41
N ALA A 422 41.36 -112.98 -2.32
CA ALA A 422 41.54 -111.59 -1.91
C ALA A 422 40.82 -110.66 -2.90
N GLN A 423 40.30 -109.53 -2.42
CA GLN A 423 39.48 -108.62 -3.22
C GLN A 423 40.16 -107.27 -3.37
N ALA A 424 39.83 -106.54 -4.44
CA ALA A 424 40.21 -105.15 -4.63
C ALA A 424 39.00 -104.33 -5.08
N SER A 425 38.52 -103.41 -4.21
CA SER A 425 37.37 -102.54 -4.49
C SER A 425 37.44 -101.25 -3.67
N LYS A 426 36.51 -100.30 -3.89
CA LYS A 426 36.24 -99.26 -2.88
C LYS A 426 35.79 -99.97 -1.60
N HIS A 427 36.48 -99.74 -0.51
CA HIS A 427 36.20 -100.35 0.79
C HIS A 427 36.42 -99.31 1.88
N ASP A 428 35.79 -99.50 3.04
CA ASP A 428 35.97 -98.62 4.19
C ASP A 428 37.41 -98.75 4.71
N LEU A 429 38.15 -97.63 4.73
CA LEU A 429 39.54 -97.56 5.20
C LEU A 429 39.66 -97.88 6.69
N SER A 430 38.55 -97.82 7.45
CA SER A 430 38.53 -98.17 8.87
C SER A 430 38.32 -99.67 9.13
N ASP A 431 37.91 -100.47 8.13
CA ASP A 431 37.69 -101.91 8.31
C ASP A 431 39.02 -102.68 8.39
N PRO A 432 39.29 -103.41 9.50
CA PRO A 432 40.51 -104.22 9.63
C PRO A 432 40.71 -105.26 8.52
N ALA A 433 39.66 -105.63 7.77
CA ALA A 433 39.77 -106.50 6.60
C ALA A 433 40.64 -105.89 5.49
N ALA A 434 40.71 -104.56 5.41
CA ALA A 434 41.53 -103.81 4.45
C ALA A 434 42.95 -103.50 4.96
N HIS A 435 43.25 -103.86 6.21
CA HIS A 435 44.53 -103.59 6.85
C HIS A 435 45.45 -104.79 6.72
N TRP A 436 46.70 -104.53 6.34
CA TRP A 436 47.71 -105.57 6.09
C TRP A 436 48.99 -105.27 6.84
N VAL A 437 49.69 -106.31 7.29
CA VAL A 437 51.03 -106.24 7.86
C VAL A 437 52.00 -106.81 6.83
N LEU A 438 52.99 -106.03 6.44
CA LEU A 438 54.05 -106.45 5.52
C LEU A 438 55.19 -107.11 6.31
N GLU A 439 55.02 -108.39 6.62
CA GLU A 439 55.97 -109.14 7.43
C GLU A 439 57.28 -109.40 6.69
N GLY A 440 58.40 -109.19 7.39
CA GLY A 440 59.74 -109.16 6.79
C GLY A 440 60.22 -107.75 6.48
N MET A 441 59.34 -106.73 6.59
CA MET A 441 59.72 -105.31 6.62
C MET A 441 59.46 -104.69 7.98
N LYS A 442 60.31 -103.72 8.35
CA LYS A 442 60.00 -102.71 9.38
C LYS A 442 59.65 -101.41 8.66
N ARG A 443 58.60 -100.73 9.12
CA ARG A 443 58.06 -99.47 8.56
C ARG A 443 59.14 -98.40 8.29
N ASP A 444 60.21 -98.41 9.08
CA ASP A 444 61.24 -97.35 9.08
C ASP A 444 62.68 -97.83 8.73
N SER A 445 62.87 -99.00 8.09
CA SER A 445 64.23 -99.54 7.80
C SER A 445 64.68 -99.33 6.35
N PRO A 446 65.84 -98.66 6.08
CA PRO A 446 66.37 -98.41 4.73
C PRO A 446 67.05 -99.63 4.07
N HIS A 447 67.20 -100.75 4.79
CA HIS A 447 67.64 -102.03 4.22
C HIS A 447 66.48 -103.01 4.28
N MET A 448 65.60 -102.93 3.28
CA MET A 448 64.43 -103.78 3.18
C MET A 448 64.85 -105.17 2.69
N ASN A 449 64.44 -106.22 3.41
CA ASN A 449 64.38 -107.54 2.79
C ASN A 449 63.47 -107.41 1.58
N LYS A 450 64.00 -107.65 0.38
CA LYS A 450 63.23 -107.52 -0.86
C LYS A 450 62.01 -108.42 -0.90
N VAL A 451 61.86 -109.37 0.03
CA VAL A 451 60.81 -110.38 0.08
C VAL A 451 59.98 -110.23 1.36
N VAL A 452 58.67 -110.05 1.20
CA VAL A 452 57.70 -109.94 2.30
C VAL A 452 56.63 -111.02 2.23
N LYS A 453 55.99 -111.26 3.37
CA LYS A 453 54.67 -111.90 3.44
C LYS A 453 53.63 -110.84 3.81
N ILE A 454 52.45 -110.90 3.20
CA ILE A 454 51.42 -109.88 3.38
C ILE A 454 50.30 -110.50 4.21
N ARG A 455 50.27 -110.22 5.51
CA ARG A 455 49.29 -110.79 6.45
C ARG A 455 48.12 -109.84 6.68
N ASN A 456 46.90 -110.33 6.61
CA ASN A 456 45.72 -109.53 6.94
C ASN A 456 45.60 -109.32 8.45
N VAL A 457 45.23 -108.12 8.88
CA VAL A 457 45.08 -107.80 10.31
C VAL A 457 43.86 -108.48 10.92
N LYS A 458 42.74 -108.57 10.19
CA LYS A 458 41.47 -109.09 10.71
C LYS A 458 41.49 -110.59 10.99
N ASP A 459 42.03 -111.38 10.06
CA ASP A 459 41.94 -112.85 10.12
C ASP A 459 43.31 -113.56 10.25
N GLY A 460 44.41 -112.82 10.21
CA GLY A 460 45.76 -113.37 10.37
C GLY A 460 46.24 -114.26 9.21
N THR A 461 45.48 -114.36 8.12
CA THR A 461 45.85 -115.12 6.92
C THR A 461 46.75 -114.28 6.00
N TYR A 462 47.45 -114.94 5.09
CA TYR A 462 48.43 -114.33 4.20
C TYR A 462 47.94 -114.36 2.76
N LEU A 463 48.28 -113.33 1.98
CA LEU A 463 48.16 -113.44 0.53
C LEU A 463 49.00 -114.63 0.04
N ASP A 464 48.36 -115.49 -0.72
CA ASP A 464 48.91 -116.76 -1.21
C ASP A 464 48.48 -116.96 -2.66
N VAL A 465 49.43 -117.21 -3.54
CA VAL A 465 49.16 -117.59 -4.92
C VAL A 465 48.72 -119.06 -4.94
N LYS A 466 47.44 -119.29 -5.24
CA LYS A 466 46.80 -120.60 -5.09
C LYS A 466 47.59 -121.71 -5.80
N ASN A 467 47.80 -122.82 -5.09
CA ASN A 467 48.51 -124.02 -5.56
C ASN A 467 49.99 -123.79 -5.96
N ALA A 468 50.59 -122.65 -5.61
CA ALA A 468 51.95 -122.31 -6.00
C ALA A 468 52.21 -122.46 -7.53
N HIS A 469 51.21 -122.13 -8.35
CA HIS A 469 51.27 -122.25 -9.80
C HIS A 469 51.39 -120.87 -10.45
N ALA A 470 52.35 -120.68 -11.36
CA ALA A 470 52.55 -119.42 -12.06
C ALA A 470 51.84 -119.40 -13.42
N ALA A 471 50.60 -118.92 -13.45
CA ALA A 471 49.83 -118.65 -14.68
C ALA A 471 49.01 -117.36 -14.52
N ASP A 472 48.72 -116.65 -15.63
CA ASP A 472 48.11 -115.31 -15.64
C ASP A 472 46.76 -115.24 -14.88
N ASP A 473 46.00 -116.33 -14.86
CA ASP A 473 44.68 -116.42 -14.20
C ASP A 473 44.72 -117.06 -12.80
N THR A 474 45.91 -117.25 -12.23
CA THR A 474 46.01 -117.90 -10.91
C THR A 474 45.50 -116.96 -9.82
N ALA A 475 44.41 -117.36 -9.16
CA ALA A 475 43.81 -116.57 -8.09
C ALA A 475 44.78 -116.38 -6.91
N ILE A 476 44.81 -115.15 -6.38
CA ILE A 476 45.40 -114.86 -5.08
C ILE A 476 44.32 -115.08 -4.02
N ILE A 477 44.61 -115.97 -3.08
CA ILE A 477 43.74 -116.29 -1.96
C ILE A 477 44.38 -115.82 -0.67
N THR A 478 43.59 -115.80 0.38
CA THR A 478 44.05 -115.63 1.76
C THR A 478 44.20 -117.00 2.42
N HIS A 479 45.41 -117.39 2.80
CA HIS A 479 45.70 -118.74 3.33
C HIS A 479 46.48 -118.70 4.65
N ASN A 480 46.44 -119.79 5.42
CA ASN A 480 47.25 -119.91 6.64
C ASN A 480 48.74 -119.84 6.31
N GLY A 481 49.50 -119.19 7.19
CA GLY A 481 50.92 -118.98 7.01
C GLY A 481 51.68 -120.27 6.78
N ASN A 482 52.51 -120.30 5.73
CA ASN A 482 53.39 -121.41 5.41
C ASN A 482 54.77 -120.88 4.98
N SER A 483 55.76 -121.77 4.87
CA SER A 483 57.14 -121.41 4.48
C SER A 483 57.37 -121.45 2.96
N GLY A 484 56.33 -121.75 2.18
CA GLY A 484 56.35 -121.87 0.74
C GLY A 484 56.65 -120.56 0.01
N SER A 485 57.04 -120.66 -1.25
CA SER A 485 57.27 -119.50 -2.12
C SER A 485 55.96 -118.81 -2.54
N SER A 486 54.81 -119.45 -2.38
CA SER A 486 53.50 -118.90 -2.78
C SER A 486 53.02 -117.72 -1.94
N GLN A 487 53.58 -117.52 -0.75
CA GLN A 487 53.28 -116.39 0.15
C GLN A 487 54.38 -115.32 0.20
N LYS A 488 55.42 -115.46 -0.65
CA LYS A 488 56.59 -114.60 -0.65
C LYS A 488 56.55 -113.66 -1.85
N PHE A 489 56.43 -112.37 -1.58
CA PHE A 489 56.34 -111.32 -2.60
C PHE A 489 57.57 -110.41 -2.56
N GLU A 490 58.18 -110.19 -3.72
CA GLU A 490 59.24 -109.22 -3.90
C GLU A 490 58.71 -107.80 -4.08
N LEU A 491 59.30 -106.82 -3.40
CA LEU A 491 58.95 -105.40 -3.49
C LEU A 491 59.88 -104.63 -4.42
N TYR A 492 59.31 -103.83 -5.32
CA TYR A 492 60.04 -102.91 -6.19
C TYR A 492 59.50 -101.50 -5.97
N LEU A 493 60.29 -100.68 -5.26
CA LEU A 493 59.97 -99.28 -5.02
C LEU A 493 60.08 -98.50 -6.33
N THR A 494 59.03 -97.73 -6.63
CA THR A 494 59.06 -96.71 -7.69
C THR A 494 59.22 -95.36 -7.00
N TRP A 495 60.36 -94.69 -7.16
CA TRP A 495 60.58 -93.36 -6.59
C TRP A 495 59.55 -92.37 -7.16
N GLN A 496 58.83 -91.67 -6.28
CA GLN A 496 57.89 -90.60 -6.64
C GLN A 496 58.64 -89.29 -6.90
N TYR A 497 58.19 -88.54 -7.91
CA TYR A 497 58.49 -87.12 -8.12
C TYR A 497 57.55 -86.25 -7.29
#